data_AF-A0A7C1VYH3-F1
#
_entry.id   AF-A0A7C1VYH3-F1
#
_cell.length_a   1.000
_cell.length_b   1.000
_cell.length_c   1.000
_cell.angle_alpha   90.00
_cell.angle_beta   90.00
_cell.angle_gamma   90.00
#
_symmetry.space_group_name_H-M   'P 1'
#
loop_
_entity.id
_entity.type
_entity.pdbx_description
1 polymer ?
#
loop_
_entity_poly.entity_id
_entity_poly.type
_entity_poly.pdbx_seq_one_letter_code
_entity_poly.pdbx_strand_id
1 'polypeptide(L)'
;MKKKANGFISATKIAQRSYCEKQLVLDQQYGRNETDVQRQRRERGEEEHLRHHLEAQRYGSKRDNRCFIATELYGPLSEETDQLRQFRDTFLMSRLWGRIFTRAYYELSPSIVRLMKKYPIVRSFIKPFINWVVRTVSRNG
;
A
#
# COMPACT_ATOMS: atom_id res chain seq x y z
N MET A 1 40.31 0.50 22.07
CA MET A 1 40.16 0.28 20.61
C MET A 1 38.86 -0.49 20.36
N LYS A 2 37.78 0.15 19.87
CA LYS A 2 36.51 -0.55 19.55
C LYS A 2 36.46 -0.89 18.05
N LYS A 3 36.24 -2.18 17.75
CA LYS A 3 36.23 -2.79 16.41
C LYS A 3 35.23 -2.09 15.47
N LYS A 4 35.67 -1.79 14.25
CA LYS A 4 34.82 -1.31 13.13
C LYS A 4 33.76 -2.36 12.81
N ALA A 5 32.49 -2.03 13.07
CA ALA A 5 31.36 -2.79 12.55
C ALA A 5 31.22 -2.53 11.04
N ASN A 6 30.99 -3.61 10.29
CA ASN A 6 31.01 -3.69 8.84
C ASN A 6 30.16 -2.62 8.12
N GLY A 7 30.82 -1.83 7.27
CA GLY A 7 30.48 -1.40 5.89
C GLY A 7 29.07 -0.98 5.44
N PHE A 8 28.01 -1.19 6.21
CA PHE A 8 26.65 -0.88 5.80
C PHE A 8 26.23 0.47 6.37
N ILE A 9 25.99 1.43 5.47
CA ILE A 9 25.47 2.75 5.79
C ILE A 9 23.95 2.72 5.53
N SER A 10 23.14 3.06 6.53
CA SER A 10 21.69 3.16 6.38
C SER A 10 21.32 4.16 5.28
N ALA A 11 20.31 3.83 4.46
CA ALA A 11 19.79 4.70 3.41
C ALA A 11 19.39 6.10 3.94
N THR A 12 18.84 6.17 5.15
CA THR A 12 18.54 7.44 5.84
C THR A 12 19.80 8.24 6.14
N LYS A 13 20.90 7.57 6.49
CA LYS A 13 22.19 8.21 6.76
C LYS A 13 22.80 8.76 5.47
N ILE A 14 22.59 8.10 4.32
CA ILE A 14 22.96 8.63 3.00
C ILE A 14 22.10 9.84 2.62
N ALA A 15 20.78 9.75 2.83
CA ALA A 15 19.84 10.84 2.53
C ALA A 15 20.08 12.10 3.39
N GLN A 16 20.38 11.95 4.69
CA GLN A 16 20.76 13.07 5.56
C GLN A 16 22.06 13.76 5.10
N ARG A 17 22.91 13.08 4.30
CA ARG A 17 24.21 13.58 3.82
C ARG A 17 24.15 14.25 2.45
N SER A 18 23.01 14.21 1.74
CA SER A 18 22.88 14.86 0.42
C SER A 18 22.77 16.39 0.50
N TYR A 19 22.51 16.94 1.69
CA TYR A 19 22.34 18.38 1.89
C TYR A 19 23.67 19.13 2.07
N CYS A 20 24.72 18.50 2.62
CA CYS A 20 26.03 19.12 2.80
C CYS A 20 27.15 18.08 2.98
N GLU A 21 28.01 17.95 1.96
CA GLU A 21 29.18 17.05 1.98
C GLU A 21 30.19 17.38 3.09
N LYS A 22 30.27 18.66 3.47
CA LYS A 22 31.25 19.12 4.47
C LYS A 22 30.88 18.64 5.87
N GLN A 23 29.59 18.53 6.16
CA GLN A 23 29.08 18.04 7.44
C GLN A 23 29.38 16.54 7.64
N LEU A 24 29.45 15.77 6.55
CA LEU A 24 29.87 14.36 6.58
C LEU A 24 31.32 14.20 7.08
N VAL A 25 32.23 14.98 6.51
CA VAL A 25 33.66 14.93 6.84
C VAL A 25 33.87 15.33 8.30
N LEU A 26 33.17 16.38 8.75
CA LEU A 26 33.22 16.86 10.13
C LEU A 26 32.69 15.81 11.13
N ASP A 27 31.55 15.19 10.85
CA ASP A 27 30.99 14.12 11.71
C ASP A 27 31.91 12.89 11.81
N GLN A 28 32.65 12.56 10.74
CA GLN A 28 33.58 11.44 10.74
C GLN A 28 34.89 11.76 11.48
N GLN A 29 35.36 13.00 11.37
CA GLN A 29 36.62 13.44 11.97
C GLN A 29 36.46 13.79 13.47
N TYR A 30 35.34 14.40 13.85
CA TYR A 30 35.12 14.94 15.20
C TYR A 30 34.02 14.23 15.99
N GLY A 31 33.32 13.28 15.36
CA GLY A 31 32.09 12.73 15.92
C GLY A 31 30.94 13.73 15.83
N ARG A 32 29.71 13.23 16.00
CA ARG A 32 28.52 14.07 15.95
C ARG A 32 28.36 14.82 17.26
N ASN A 33 28.60 16.12 17.23
CA ASN A 33 28.43 17.00 18.40
C ASN A 33 27.08 17.71 18.26
N GLU A 34 26.03 17.06 18.78
CA GLU A 34 24.67 17.61 18.83
C GLU A 34 24.49 18.38 20.15
N THR A 35 23.96 19.61 20.08
CA THR A 35 23.52 20.33 21.29
C THR A 35 22.19 19.75 21.81
N ASP A 36 21.88 19.95 23.09
CA ASP A 36 20.63 19.45 23.67
C ASP A 36 19.38 20.01 22.95
N VAL A 37 19.45 21.25 22.48
CA VAL A 37 18.37 21.87 21.68
C VAL A 37 18.23 21.17 20.32
N GLN A 38 19.33 20.77 19.67
CA GLN A 38 19.29 20.02 18.41
C GLN A 38 18.73 18.62 18.61
N ARG A 39 19.08 17.95 19.73
CA ARG A 39 18.53 16.65 20.11
C ARG A 39 17.01 16.72 20.27
N GLN A 40 16.49 17.67 21.05
CA GLN A 40 15.05 17.83 21.27
C GLN A 40 14.27 18.16 19.99
N ARG A 41 14.85 18.93 19.06
CA ARG A 41 14.23 19.21 17.76
C ARG A 41 14.15 17.95 16.90
N ARG A 42 15.19 17.11 16.92
CA ARG A 42 15.21 15.83 16.20
C ARG A 42 14.19 14.85 16.78
N GLU A 43 14.14 14.71 18.09
CA GLU A 43 13.18 13.83 18.78
C GLU A 43 11.74 14.23 18.46
N ARG A 44 11.41 15.53 18.50
CA ARG A 44 10.08 16.01 18.05
C ARG A 44 9.78 15.70 16.58
N GLY A 45 10.75 15.89 15.69
CA GLY A 45 10.58 15.54 14.28
C GLY A 45 10.41 14.04 14.04
N GLU A 46 11.12 13.20 14.79
CA GLU A 46 10.98 11.74 14.75
C GLU A 46 9.61 11.29 15.27
N GLU A 47 9.08 11.91 16.33
CA GLU A 47 7.72 11.66 16.83
C GLU A 47 6.65 12.01 15.79
N GLU A 48 6.76 13.17 15.15
CA GLU A 48 5.82 13.61 14.12
C GLU A 48 5.85 12.67 12.90
N HIS A 49 7.06 12.29 12.46
CA HIS A 49 7.21 11.31 11.38
C HIS A 49 6.59 9.95 11.75
N LEU A 50 6.72 9.51 12.99
CA LEU A 50 6.09 8.27 13.48
C LEU A 50 4.56 8.37 13.45
N ARG A 51 3.98 9.51 13.86
CA ARG A 51 2.52 9.73 13.79
C ARG A 51 2.00 9.60 12.37
N HIS A 52 2.61 10.30 11.42
CA HIS A 52 2.19 10.23 10.01
C HIS A 52 2.38 8.84 9.40
N HIS A 53 3.45 8.13 9.77
CA HIS A 53 3.64 6.75 9.31
C HIS A 53 2.55 5.81 9.82
N LEU A 54 2.15 5.95 11.09
CA LEU A 54 1.08 5.16 11.69
C LEU A 54 -0.29 5.50 11.08
N GLU A 55 -0.56 6.77 10.79
CA GLU A 55 -1.77 7.21 10.07
C GLU A 55 -1.84 6.61 8.67
N ALA A 56 -0.73 6.69 7.91
CA ALA A 56 -0.61 6.11 6.58
C ALA A 56 -0.78 4.58 6.61
N GLN A 57 -0.16 3.89 7.57
CA GLN A 57 -0.36 2.45 7.75
C GLN A 57 -1.82 2.11 8.08
N ARG A 58 -2.48 2.85 8.98
CA ARG A 58 -3.90 2.63 9.32
C ARG A 58 -4.81 2.83 8.11
N TYR A 59 -4.52 3.82 7.28
CA TYR A 59 -5.29 4.09 6.07
C TYR A 59 -5.04 3.01 5.00
N GLY A 60 -3.79 2.56 4.85
CA GLY A 60 -3.40 1.49 3.94
C GLY A 60 -3.89 0.11 4.37
N SER A 61 -3.91 -0.21 5.67
CA SER A 61 -4.36 -1.50 6.20
C SER A 61 -5.88 -1.65 6.13
N LYS A 62 -6.63 -0.55 6.10
CA LYS A 62 -8.10 -0.56 5.91
C LYS A 62 -8.51 -0.82 4.47
N ARG A 63 -7.68 -0.45 3.49
CA ARG A 63 -7.96 -0.67 2.07
C ARG A 63 -7.44 -2.04 1.66
N ASP A 64 -8.33 -3.03 1.65
CA ASP A 64 -8.00 -4.34 1.12
C ASP A 64 -7.86 -4.24 -0.42
N ASN A 65 -6.65 -4.22 -0.97
CA ASN A 65 -6.49 -4.08 -2.43
C ASN A 65 -6.82 -5.38 -3.21
N ARG A 66 -7.17 -6.47 -2.53
CA ARG A 66 -7.43 -7.77 -3.16
C ARG A 66 -8.74 -7.71 -3.96
N CYS A 67 -8.64 -7.82 -5.28
CA CYS A 67 -9.80 -7.98 -6.16
C CYS A 67 -9.34 -8.78 -7.39
N PHE A 68 -9.30 -10.11 -7.27
CA PHE A 68 -8.66 -11.01 -8.22
C PHE A 68 -9.27 -10.95 -9.63
N ILE A 69 -10.61 -10.99 -9.74
CA ILE A 69 -11.29 -10.99 -11.04
C ILE A 69 -11.13 -9.63 -11.75
N ALA A 70 -11.26 -8.51 -11.02
CA ALA A 70 -11.11 -7.18 -11.61
C ALA A 70 -9.66 -6.90 -12.03
N THR A 71 -8.70 -7.26 -11.17
CA THR A 71 -7.26 -7.11 -11.46
C THR A 71 -6.86 -7.89 -12.72
N GLU A 72 -7.41 -9.08 -12.93
CA GLU A 72 -7.13 -9.87 -14.13
C GLU A 72 -7.83 -9.31 -15.40
N LEU A 73 -9.00 -8.67 -15.25
CA LEU A 73 -9.77 -8.13 -16.38
C LEU A 73 -9.30 -6.76 -16.86
N TYR A 74 -9.07 -5.83 -15.93
CA TYR A 74 -8.78 -4.41 -16.21
C TYR A 74 -7.38 -3.98 -15.78
N GLY A 75 -6.76 -4.71 -14.85
CA GLY A 75 -5.45 -4.38 -14.29
C GLY A 75 -5.54 -3.80 -12.87
N PRO A 76 -4.45 -3.89 -12.08
CA PRO A 76 -4.47 -3.53 -10.66
C PRO A 76 -4.63 -2.03 -10.38
N LEU A 77 -4.29 -1.18 -11.35
CA LEU A 77 -4.30 0.29 -11.27
C LEU A 77 -5.40 0.91 -12.15
N SER A 78 -6.39 0.11 -12.58
CA SER A 78 -7.49 0.61 -13.40
C SER A 78 -8.55 1.29 -12.54
N GLU A 79 -9.21 2.31 -13.09
CA GLU A 79 -10.28 3.04 -12.41
C GLU A 79 -11.45 2.12 -12.06
N GLU A 80 -11.80 1.17 -12.94
CA GLU A 80 -12.88 0.21 -12.71
C GLU A 80 -12.57 -0.72 -11.53
N THR A 81 -11.29 -1.09 -11.37
CA THR A 81 -10.85 -1.92 -10.24
C THR A 81 -10.97 -1.15 -8.93
N ASP A 82 -10.62 0.14 -8.93
CA ASP A 82 -10.77 1.00 -7.75
C ASP A 82 -12.23 1.26 -7.40
N GLN A 83 -13.11 1.45 -8.37
CA GLN A 83 -14.56 1.56 -8.16
C GLN A 83 -15.13 0.30 -7.50
N LEU A 84 -14.75 -0.89 -7.99
CA LEU A 84 -15.17 -2.16 -7.39
C LEU A 84 -14.65 -2.35 -5.96
N ARG A 85 -13.40 -1.94 -5.69
CA ARG A 85 -12.81 -1.95 -4.34
C ARG A 85 -13.60 -1.04 -3.40
N GLN A 86 -13.91 0.18 -3.83
CA GLN A 86 -14.71 1.12 -3.04
C GLN A 86 -16.10 0.56 -2.74
N PHE A 87 -16.79 -0.01 -3.73
CA PHE A 87 -18.09 -0.64 -3.54
C PHE A 87 -18.05 -1.81 -2.55
N ARG A 88 -17.02 -2.64 -2.60
CA ARG A 88 -16.83 -3.70 -1.60
C ARG A 88 -16.71 -3.11 -0.19
N ASP A 89 -15.90 -2.07 -0.03
CA ASP A 89 -15.62 -1.49 1.29
C ASP A 89 -16.77 -0.68 1.86
N THR A 90 -17.55 0.01 1.02
CA THR A 90 -18.67 0.85 1.47
C THR A 90 -19.99 0.06 1.57
N PHE A 91 -20.29 -0.78 0.58
CA PHE A 91 -21.60 -1.44 0.45
C PHE A 91 -21.61 -2.89 0.91
N LEU A 92 -20.57 -3.68 0.59
CA LEU A 92 -20.54 -5.10 0.98
C LEU A 92 -20.12 -5.27 2.44
N MET A 93 -19.13 -4.51 2.91
CA MET A 93 -18.64 -4.64 4.29
C MET A 93 -19.62 -4.07 5.32
N SER A 94 -20.51 -3.14 4.93
CA SER A 94 -21.56 -2.62 5.81
C SER A 94 -22.70 -3.61 6.06
N ARG A 95 -22.82 -4.69 5.27
CA ARG A 95 -23.93 -5.67 5.34
C ARG A 95 -23.43 -7.07 5.66
N LEU A 96 -24.15 -7.81 6.52
CA LEU A 96 -23.76 -9.18 6.91
C LEU A 96 -23.67 -10.13 5.70
N TRP A 97 -24.63 -10.07 4.77
CA TRP A 97 -24.60 -10.88 3.56
C TRP A 97 -23.45 -10.49 2.63
N GLY A 98 -23.06 -9.21 2.59
CA GLY A 98 -21.95 -8.73 1.78
C GLY A 98 -20.60 -9.26 2.27
N ARG A 99 -20.45 -9.48 3.58
CA ARG A 99 -19.27 -10.15 4.18
C ARG A 99 -19.17 -11.62 3.76
N ILE A 100 -20.30 -12.33 3.76
CA ILE A 100 -20.36 -13.73 3.30
C ILE A 100 -20.03 -13.82 1.81
N PHE A 101 -20.62 -12.96 0.99
CA PHE A 101 -20.33 -12.88 -0.44
C PHE A 101 -18.85 -12.59 -0.70
N THR A 102 -18.26 -11.63 0.00
CA THR A 102 -16.85 -11.27 -0.13
C THR A 102 -15.94 -12.45 0.19
N ARG A 103 -16.28 -13.24 1.21
CA ARG A 103 -15.52 -14.45 1.58
C ARG A 103 -15.61 -15.52 0.49
N ALA A 104 -16.82 -15.84 0.03
CA ALA A 104 -17.02 -16.80 -1.07
C ALA A 104 -16.30 -16.35 -2.34
N TYR A 105 -16.34 -15.04 -2.64
CA TYR A 105 -15.59 -14.45 -3.74
C TYR A 105 -14.09 -14.71 -3.62
N TYR A 106 -13.47 -14.48 -2.46
CA TYR A 106 -12.04 -14.71 -2.27
C TYR A 106 -11.64 -16.18 -2.31
N GLU A 107 -12.54 -17.08 -1.91
CA GLU A 107 -12.29 -18.53 -1.97
C GLU A 107 -12.42 -19.07 -3.41
N LEU A 108 -13.42 -18.60 -4.18
CA LEU A 108 -13.65 -19.07 -5.56
C LEU A 108 -12.80 -18.34 -6.61
N SER A 109 -12.48 -17.07 -6.39
CA SER A 109 -11.83 -16.23 -7.41
C SER A 109 -10.49 -16.77 -7.93
N PRO A 110 -9.59 -17.40 -7.13
CA PRO A 110 -8.36 -17.97 -7.68
C PRO A 110 -8.61 -19.09 -8.69
N SER A 111 -9.63 -19.92 -8.44
CA SER A 111 -10.03 -20.98 -9.36
C SER A 111 -10.66 -20.43 -10.63
N ILE A 112 -11.50 -19.40 -10.51
CA ILE A 112 -12.10 -18.72 -11.66
C ILE A 112 -11.03 -18.05 -12.53
N VAL A 113 -10.05 -17.36 -11.93
CA VAL A 113 -8.95 -16.72 -12.66
C VAL A 113 -8.10 -17.75 -13.41
N ARG A 114 -7.79 -18.90 -12.79
CA ARG A 114 -7.12 -20.01 -13.50
C ARG A 114 -7.94 -20.51 -14.68
N LEU A 115 -9.25 -20.61 -14.52
CA LEU A 115 -10.16 -21.05 -15.58
C LEU A 115 -10.24 -20.03 -16.72
N MET A 116 -10.25 -18.73 -16.41
CA MET A 116 -10.20 -17.65 -17.39
C MET A 116 -8.92 -17.63 -18.20
N LYS A 117 -7.77 -17.96 -17.59
CA LYS A 117 -6.48 -18.09 -18.30
C LYS A 117 -6.48 -19.29 -19.25
N LYS A 118 -7.13 -20.38 -18.85
CA LYS A 118 -7.20 -21.60 -19.66
C LYS A 118 -8.24 -21.53 -20.78
N TYR A 119 -9.37 -20.85 -20.54
CA TYR A 119 -10.50 -20.79 -21.48
C TYR A 119 -10.92 -19.33 -21.74
N PRO A 120 -10.60 -18.76 -22.92
CA PRO A 120 -10.94 -17.36 -23.24
C PRO A 120 -12.45 -17.12 -23.32
N ILE A 121 -13.24 -18.17 -23.56
CA ILE A 121 -14.71 -18.12 -23.56
C ILE A 121 -15.25 -17.70 -22.20
N VAL A 122 -14.68 -18.20 -21.10
CA VAL A 122 -15.08 -17.86 -19.73
C VAL A 122 -14.87 -16.37 -19.46
N ARG A 123 -13.75 -15.82 -19.94
CA ARG A 123 -13.49 -14.37 -19.88
C ARG A 123 -14.56 -13.57 -20.63
N SER A 124 -14.97 -14.07 -21.80
CA SER A 124 -15.97 -13.41 -22.65
C SER A 124 -17.36 -13.37 -22.01
N PHE A 125 -17.70 -14.35 -21.16
CA PHE A 125 -18.94 -14.34 -20.38
C PHE A 125 -18.86 -13.48 -19.11
N ILE A 126 -17.74 -13.50 -18.40
CA ILE A 126 -17.58 -12.77 -17.12
C ILE A 126 -17.43 -11.26 -17.35
N LYS A 127 -16.73 -10.84 -18.41
CA LYS A 127 -16.48 -9.42 -18.72
C LYS A 127 -17.75 -8.57 -18.84
N PRO A 128 -18.80 -8.96 -19.61
CA PRO A 128 -20.03 -8.18 -19.70
C PRO A 128 -20.79 -8.14 -18.36
N PHE A 129 -20.76 -9.21 -17.59
CA PHE A 129 -21.37 -9.24 -16.25
C PHE A 129 -20.70 -8.23 -15.31
N ILE A 130 -19.36 -8.24 -15.23
CA ILE A 130 -18.61 -7.29 -14.39
C ILE A 130 -18.84 -5.84 -14.89
N ASN A 131 -18.82 -5.60 -16.20
CA ASN A 131 -19.10 -4.28 -16.77
C ASN A 131 -20.49 -3.75 -16.37
N TRP A 132 -21.51 -4.63 -16.36
CA TRP A 132 -22.85 -4.26 -15.91
C TRP A 132 -22.87 -3.91 -14.41
N VAL A 133 -22.16 -4.68 -13.58
CA VAL A 133 -22.01 -4.38 -12.14
C VAL A 133 -21.32 -3.03 -11.95
N VAL A 134 -20.18 -2.78 -12.61
CA VAL A 134 -19.45 -1.51 -12.52
C VAL A 134 -20.35 -0.33 -12.90
N ARG A 135 -21.09 -0.43 -14.00
CA ARG A 135 -22.05 0.60 -14.43
C ARG A 135 -23.17 0.83 -13.42
N THR A 136 -23.65 -0.22 -12.76
CA THR A 136 -24.71 -0.12 -11.76
C THR A 136 -24.18 0.52 -10.47
N VAL A 137 -22.98 0.15 -10.06
CA VAL A 137 -22.28 0.71 -8.91
C VAL A 137 -21.98 2.19 -9.12
N SER A 138 -21.45 2.57 -10.29
CA SER A 138 -21.14 3.95 -10.64
C SER A 138 -22.37 4.87 -10.71
N ARG A 139 -23.58 4.31 -10.88
CA ARG A 139 -24.83 5.10 -10.86
C ARG A 139 -25.39 5.34 -9.47
N ASN A 140 -24.93 4.58 -8.47
CA ASN A 140 -25.42 4.60 -7.10
C ASN A 140 -24.40 5.17 -6.09
N GLY A 141 -23.23 5.62 -6.55
CA GLY A 141 -22.25 6.39 -5.78
C GLY A 141 -22.25 7.85 -6.19
#